data_AF-A0A7X4L579-F1
#
_entry.id   AF-A0A7X4L579-F1
#
_cell.length_a   1.000
_cell.length_b   1.000
_cell.length_c   1.000
_cell.angle_alpha   90.00
_cell.angle_beta   90.00
_cell.angle_gamma   90.00
#
_symmetry.space_group_name_H-M   'P 1'
#
loop_
_entity.id
_entity.type
_entity.pdbx_description
1 polymer ?
#
loop_
_entity_poly.entity_id
_entity_poly.type
_entity_poly.pdbx_seq_one_letter_code
_entity_poly.pdbx_strand_id
1 'polypeptide(L)'
;MKISFDTIAESAIENFKGGEGTFHVHMFQDMNNKIMKGRLVPGSSIGTHMHETNSEIIYVLSGVGTMEYEDTKEKLYPGDCHYCPQGATHSLSNEGSEDLIFFAVVPEHEH
;
A
#
# COMPACT_ATOMS: atom_id res chain seq x y z
N MET A 1 11.61 -11.50 -15.08
CA MET A 1 10.28 -11.29 -15.72
C MET A 1 9.96 -9.79 -15.67
N LYS A 2 9.31 -9.22 -16.70
CA LYS A 2 8.82 -7.84 -16.69
C LYS A 2 7.38 -7.81 -16.20
N ILE A 3 7.04 -6.94 -15.24
CA ILE A 3 5.66 -6.63 -14.85
C ILE A 3 5.27 -5.32 -15.52
N SER A 4 4.24 -5.34 -16.36
CA SER A 4 3.69 -4.15 -17.00
C SER A 4 2.34 -3.85 -16.35
N PHE A 5 2.30 -2.94 -15.37
CA PHE A 5 1.06 -2.67 -14.63
C PHE A 5 -0.09 -2.18 -15.53
N ASP A 6 0.23 -1.44 -16.59
CA ASP A 6 -0.76 -0.96 -17.56
C ASP A 6 -1.48 -2.09 -18.33
N THR A 7 -0.95 -3.32 -18.29
CA THR A 7 -1.58 -4.50 -18.89
C THR A 7 -2.32 -5.37 -17.87
N ILE A 8 -2.23 -5.04 -16.58
CA ILE A 8 -2.95 -5.72 -15.51
C ILE A 8 -4.24 -4.93 -15.27
N ALA A 9 -5.39 -5.60 -15.18
CA ALA A 9 -6.64 -4.90 -14.87
C ALA A 9 -6.57 -4.22 -13.51
N GLU A 10 -7.12 -3.01 -13.40
CA GLU A 10 -7.28 -2.33 -12.10
C GLU A 10 -8.44 -3.00 -11.35
N SER A 11 -8.20 -3.37 -10.09
CA SER A 11 -9.24 -3.76 -9.15
C SER A 11 -9.57 -2.58 -8.23
N ALA A 12 -10.85 -2.36 -7.97
CA ALA A 12 -11.32 -1.43 -6.95
C ALA A 12 -11.81 -2.22 -5.74
N ILE A 13 -11.21 -1.98 -4.57
CA ILE A 13 -11.51 -2.70 -3.33
C ILE A 13 -12.03 -1.69 -2.31
N GLU A 14 -13.31 -1.78 -1.99
CA GLU A 14 -13.95 -0.95 -0.98
C GLU A 14 -13.51 -1.38 0.42
N ASN A 15 -13.30 -0.39 1.29
CA ASN A 15 -13.01 -0.57 2.72
C ASN A 15 -11.88 -1.57 3.00
N PHE A 16 -10.81 -1.52 2.18
CA PHE A 16 -9.73 -2.48 2.26
C PHE A 16 -9.09 -2.48 3.66
N LYS A 17 -9.00 -3.67 4.27
CA LYS A 17 -8.55 -3.87 5.67
C LYS A 17 -9.34 -3.04 6.70
N GLY A 18 -10.60 -2.72 6.42
CA GLY A 18 -11.44 -1.90 7.29
C GLY A 18 -11.14 -0.40 7.20
N GLY A 19 -10.41 0.04 6.18
CA GLY A 19 -10.22 1.44 5.86
C GLY A 19 -11.46 2.10 5.28
N GLU A 20 -11.31 3.36 4.88
CA GLU A 20 -12.36 4.19 4.29
C GLU A 20 -12.21 4.27 2.76
N GLY A 21 -13.32 4.45 2.06
CA GLY A 21 -13.33 4.63 0.61
C GLY A 21 -12.75 3.44 -0.16
N THR A 22 -12.08 3.74 -1.28
CA THR A 22 -11.73 2.76 -2.30
C THR A 22 -10.22 2.70 -2.54
N PHE A 23 -9.67 1.49 -2.43
CA PHE A 23 -8.30 1.17 -2.84
C PHE A 23 -8.29 0.60 -4.26
N HIS A 24 -7.68 1.35 -5.19
CA HIS A 24 -7.47 0.93 -6.56
C HIS A 24 -6.11 0.28 -6.72
N VAL A 25 -6.02 -0.89 -7.37
CA VAL A 25 -4.76 -1.63 -7.45
C VAL A 25 -4.60 -2.42 -8.73
N HIS A 26 -3.39 -2.34 -9.31
CA HIS A 26 -2.88 -3.31 -10.28
C HIS A 26 -1.92 -4.25 -9.54
N MET A 27 -2.20 -5.55 -9.54
CA MET A 27 -1.46 -6.52 -8.72
C MET A 27 -0.97 -7.72 -9.53
N PHE A 28 0.31 -8.02 -9.40
CA PHE A 28 0.87 -9.35 -9.66
C PHE A 28 1.02 -10.09 -8.34
N GLN A 29 0.72 -11.38 -8.32
CA GLN A 29 0.90 -12.23 -7.15
C GLN A 29 1.36 -13.64 -7.54
N ASP A 30 2.33 -14.17 -6.80
CA ASP A 30 2.67 -15.58 -6.77
C ASP A 30 2.69 -16.09 -5.32
N MET A 31 3.31 -17.26 -5.07
CA MET A 31 3.41 -17.84 -3.72
C MET A 31 4.29 -17.04 -2.77
N ASN A 32 5.21 -16.23 -3.30
CA ASN A 32 6.26 -15.59 -2.52
C ASN A 32 6.11 -14.07 -2.47
N ASN A 33 5.42 -13.46 -3.44
CA ASN A 33 5.35 -12.01 -3.56
C ASN A 33 3.97 -11.55 -4.02
N LYS A 34 3.52 -10.44 -3.42
CA LYS A 34 2.56 -9.53 -4.03
C LYS A 34 3.31 -8.28 -4.45
N ILE A 35 3.10 -7.85 -5.70
CA ILE A 35 3.76 -6.67 -6.28
C ILE A 35 2.67 -5.80 -6.89
N MET A 36 2.55 -4.56 -6.41
CA MET A 36 1.39 -3.73 -6.59
C MET A 36 1.76 -2.32 -7.06
N LYS A 37 0.94 -1.76 -7.95
CA LYS A 37 0.79 -0.31 -8.13
C LYS A 37 -0.57 0.08 -7.56
N GLY A 38 -0.54 0.76 -6.42
CA GLY A 38 -1.71 1.17 -5.65
C GLY A 38 -2.07 2.63 -5.88
N ARG A 39 -3.37 2.93 -5.75
CA ARG A 39 -3.95 4.27 -5.78
C ARG A 39 -5.03 4.42 -4.72
N LEU A 40 -4.87 5.40 -3.85
CA LEU A 40 -5.90 5.85 -2.91
C LEU A 40 -6.42 7.20 -3.37
N VAL A 41 -7.72 7.28 -3.66
CA VAL A 41 -8.38 8.55 -3.96
C VAL A 41 -8.50 9.40 -2.68
N PRO A 42 -8.67 10.73 -2.77
CA PRO A 42 -8.83 11.61 -1.61
C PRO A 42 -9.85 11.07 -0.59
N GLY A 43 -9.45 11.02 0.68
CA GLY A 43 -10.26 10.51 1.79
C GLY A 43 -10.26 9.00 1.95
N SER A 44 -9.63 8.22 1.06
CA SER A 44 -9.55 6.76 1.18
C SER A 44 -8.36 6.31 2.02
N SER A 45 -8.47 5.13 2.63
CA SER A 45 -7.41 4.51 3.41
C SER A 45 -7.36 2.99 3.26
N ILE A 46 -6.17 2.46 3.51
CA ILE A 46 -5.95 1.06 3.85
C ILE A 46 -5.98 0.99 5.38
N GLY A 47 -6.93 0.24 5.92
CA GLY A 47 -7.10 0.13 7.36
C GLY A 47 -5.92 -0.53 8.08
N THR A 48 -5.85 -0.31 9.39
CA THR A 48 -4.79 -0.82 10.25
C THR A 48 -4.69 -2.34 10.19
N HIS A 49 -3.50 -2.86 9.86
CA HIS A 49 -3.26 -4.29 9.79
C HIS A 49 -1.82 -4.65 10.12
N MET A 50 -1.66 -5.90 10.59
CA MET A 50 -0.37 -6.49 10.95
C MET A 50 0.13 -7.40 9.84
N HIS A 51 1.43 -7.38 9.59
CA HIS A 51 2.12 -8.31 8.69
C HIS A 51 2.64 -9.52 9.47
N GLU A 52 1.80 -10.53 9.70
CA GLU A 52 2.13 -11.67 10.56
C GLU A 52 3.24 -12.56 10.01
N THR A 53 3.17 -12.89 8.72
CA THR A 53 4.05 -13.87 8.04
C THR A 53 4.90 -13.24 6.93
N ASN A 54 4.67 -11.97 6.62
CA ASN A 54 5.31 -11.22 5.54
C ASN A 54 5.83 -9.87 6.05
N SER A 55 6.36 -9.04 5.16
CA SER A 55 6.66 -7.62 5.41
C SER A 55 6.08 -6.79 4.28
N GLU A 56 6.15 -5.46 4.35
CA GLU A 56 5.75 -4.59 3.22
C GLU A 56 6.74 -3.45 2.98
N ILE A 57 7.05 -3.22 1.71
CA ILE A 57 7.79 -2.06 1.23
C ILE A 57 6.81 -1.20 0.43
N ILE A 58 6.68 0.08 0.76
CA ILE A 58 5.88 1.07 0.03
C ILE A 58 6.81 2.17 -0.47
N TYR A 59 6.69 2.54 -1.75
CA TYR A 59 7.41 3.65 -2.36
C TYR A 59 6.41 4.62 -3.00
N VAL A 60 6.41 5.87 -2.56
CA VAL A 60 5.44 6.87 -3.03
C VAL A 60 5.88 7.43 -4.38
N LEU A 61 4.97 7.37 -5.36
CA LEU A 61 5.21 7.81 -6.73
C LEU A 61 4.61 9.20 -7.00
N SER A 62 3.46 9.52 -6.40
CA SER A 62 2.75 10.79 -6.56
C SER A 62 1.77 11.00 -5.40
N GLY A 63 1.42 12.25 -5.11
CA GLY A 63 0.55 12.61 -4.00
C GLY A 63 1.25 12.54 -2.64
N VAL A 64 0.50 12.72 -1.56
CA VAL A 64 1.02 12.68 -0.18
C VAL A 64 0.21 11.70 0.65
N GLY A 65 0.88 10.69 1.18
CA GLY A 65 0.29 9.70 2.07
C GLY A 65 0.48 10.07 3.52
N THR A 66 -0.38 9.52 4.38
CA THR A 66 -0.23 9.58 5.83
C THR A 66 -0.11 8.16 6.34
N MET A 67 1.07 7.82 6.85
CA MET A 67 1.35 6.52 7.42
C MET A 67 1.17 6.60 8.93
N GLU A 68 0.41 5.65 9.49
CA GLU A 68 0.42 5.39 10.92
C GLU A 68 1.21 4.11 11.15
N TYR A 69 2.31 4.21 11.87
CA TYR A 69 3.24 3.12 12.17
C TYR A 69 3.67 3.25 13.63
N GLU A 70 3.42 2.20 14.42
CA GLU A 70 3.58 2.23 15.88
C GLU A 70 2.84 3.43 16.52
N ASP A 71 3.52 4.25 17.31
CA ASP A 71 2.98 5.46 17.96
C ASP A 71 3.21 6.73 17.12
N THR A 72 3.59 6.58 15.85
CA THR A 72 3.94 7.69 14.97
C THR A 72 2.94 7.86 13.82
N LYS A 73 2.78 9.12 13.41
CA LYS A 73 2.01 9.51 12.23
C LYS A 73 2.89 10.36 11.33
N GLU A 74 3.24 9.82 10.19
CA GLU A 74 4.24 10.38 9.27
C GLU A 74 3.61 10.74 7.93
N LYS A 75 4.08 11.81 7.29
CA LYS A 75 3.72 12.15 5.91
C LYS A 75 4.74 11.53 4.97
N LEU A 76 4.26 10.80 3.98
CA LEU A 76 5.07 10.23 2.90
C LEU A 76 4.87 11.04 1.63
N TYR A 77 5.94 11.59 1.08
CA TYR A 77 5.98 12.39 -0.13
C TYR A 77 6.53 11.59 -1.32
N PRO A 78 6.35 12.05 -2.57
CA PRO A 78 6.92 11.38 -3.73
C PRO A 78 8.44 11.23 -3.59
N GLY A 79 8.92 9.99 -3.71
CA GLY A 79 10.31 9.62 -3.49
C GLY A 79 10.60 8.95 -2.14
N ASP A 80 9.68 9.05 -1.17
CA ASP A 80 9.82 8.40 0.12
C ASP A 80 9.54 6.90 0.05
N CYS A 81 10.28 6.15 0.86
CA CYS A 81 10.12 4.71 1.03
C CYS A 81 9.75 4.42 2.49
N HIS A 82 8.64 3.70 2.69
CA HIS A 82 8.25 3.15 3.98
C HIS A 82 8.48 1.64 3.99
N TYR A 83 8.94 1.11 5.13
CA TYR A 83 9.14 -0.32 5.33
C TYR A 83 8.44 -0.75 6.62
N CYS A 84 7.53 -1.72 6.49
CA CYS A 84 6.84 -2.36 7.59
C CYS A 84 7.40 -3.78 7.76
N PRO A 85 8.20 -4.07 8.80
CA PRO A 85 8.77 -5.39 9.01
C PRO A 85 7.69 -6.40 9.45
N GLN A 86 8.03 -7.70 9.37
CA GLN A 86 7.19 -8.76 9.90
C GLN A 86 6.92 -8.54 11.40
N GLY A 87 5.67 -8.75 11.80
CA GLY A 87 5.16 -8.54 13.15
C GLY A 87 4.77 -7.08 13.44
N ALA A 88 5.05 -6.13 12.55
CA ALA A 88 4.64 -4.75 12.72
C ALA A 88 3.24 -4.48 12.15
N THR A 89 2.63 -3.40 12.66
CA THR A 89 1.28 -2.94 12.29
C THR A 89 1.37 -1.55 11.69
N HIS A 90 0.63 -1.33 10.61
CA HIS A 90 0.55 -0.01 9.99
C HIS A 90 -0.79 0.25 9.30
N SER A 91 -1.01 1.51 8.93
CA SER A 91 -2.10 1.94 8.05
C SER A 91 -1.64 3.07 7.13
N LEU A 92 -2.24 3.17 5.95
CA LEU A 92 -1.93 4.24 4.98
C LEU A 92 -3.22 4.94 4.56
N SER A 93 -3.25 6.26 4.70
CA SER A 93 -4.40 7.07 4.28
C SER A 93 -4.01 8.22 3.34
N ASN A 94 -4.93 8.58 2.45
CA ASN A 94 -4.83 9.78 1.65
C ASN A 94 -5.71 10.89 2.25
N GLU A 95 -5.11 11.74 3.07
CA GLU A 95 -5.76 12.91 3.68
C GLU A 95 -5.68 14.17 2.78
N GLY A 96 -5.09 14.05 1.58
CA GLY A 96 -4.90 15.15 0.64
C GLY A 96 -6.09 15.35 -0.30
N SER A 97 -5.92 16.25 -1.28
CA SER A 97 -6.93 16.57 -2.30
C SER A 97 -6.65 15.94 -3.67
N GLU A 98 -5.52 15.26 -3.83
CA GLU A 98 -5.10 14.58 -5.07
C GLU A 98 -4.92 13.08 -4.81
N ASP A 99 -4.94 12.26 -5.86
CA ASP A 99 -4.69 10.83 -5.74
C ASP A 99 -3.27 10.54 -5.20
N LEU A 100 -3.20 9.66 -4.20
CA LEU A 100 -1.96 9.07 -3.73
C LEU A 100 -1.65 7.84 -4.58
N ILE A 101 -0.52 7.84 -5.27
CA ILE A 101 -0.04 6.72 -6.09
C ILE A 101 1.24 6.16 -5.48
N PHE A 102 1.28 4.84 -5.27
CA PHE A 102 2.44 4.18 -4.66
C PHE A 102 2.70 2.81 -5.30
N PHE A 103 3.96 2.39 -5.22
CA PHE A 103 4.38 1.03 -5.50
C PHE A 103 4.50 0.28 -4.17
N ALA A 104 4.00 -0.96 -4.11
CA ALA A 104 4.10 -1.78 -2.90
C ALA A 104 4.55 -3.21 -3.21
N VAL A 105 5.37 -3.78 -2.33
CA VAL A 105 5.82 -5.17 -2.39
C VAL A 105 5.62 -5.83 -1.05
N VAL A 106 4.92 -6.95 -1.04
CA VAL A 106 4.70 -7.78 0.15
C VAL A 106 5.33 -9.15 -0.10
N PRO A 107 6.60 -9.36 0.30
CA PRO A 107 7.23 -10.67 0.24
C PRO A 107 6.77 -11.54 1.42
N GLU A 108 6.54 -12.81 1.14
CA GLU A 108 6.19 -13.83 2.11
C GLU A 108 7.46 -14.47 2.72
N HIS A 109 7.51 -14.59 4.05
CA HIS A 109 8.67 -15.14 4.77
C HIS A 109 8.39 -16.53 5.32
N GLU A 110 7.12 -16.91 5.47
CA GLU A 110 6.69 -18.20 6.01
C GLU A 110 5.82 -18.97 4.99
N HIS A 111 5.94 -20.30 4.99
CA HIS A 111 5.23 -21.20 4.06
C HIS A 111 4.56 -22.35 4.82
#